data_AF-A0A938TPL4-F1
#
_entry.id   AF-A0A938TPL4-F1
#
_cell.length_a   1.000
_cell.length_b   1.000
_cell.length_c   1.000
_cell.angle_alpha   90.00
_cell.angle_beta   90.00
_cell.angle_gamma   90.00
#
_symmetry.space_group_name_H-M   'P 1'
#
loop_
_entity.id
_entity.type
_entity.pdbx_description
1 polymer ?
#
loop_
_entity_poly.entity_id
_entity_poly.type
_entity_poly.pdbx_seq_one_letter_code
_entity_poly.pdbx_strand_id
1 'polypeptide(L)'
;MYQYANTIFNVLGASGKTWGLYWQSEDILSDGVPITHWDEPATSYLFPLIKQAPNGAVATYTTFLQAAQTGSLPNFCYLEPFWGGGKGVPYDESNWIGIQGNDYHPCAWIGPAENDLNELYQTLIRSPQWPEMLFIITFDEHGGSWDHVPPESALPPDSSVGPSGFTFNRLGVRVPTILVSPLITAGTVFRAPTGSAYDFDHTSFLATLCKWAGVDPASAELGARTAVAPTFEGVIGTTVRTDKPSFTVPADYASQGGGTGALMGISLDTAAAPKTVSINDFRDALDEKSHDAFVKKFAAMVQDKK
;
A
#
# COMPACT_ATOMS: atom_id res chain seq x y z
N MET A 1 20.91 -17.41 9.05
CA MET A 1 20.44 -17.96 7.76
C MET A 1 18.96 -17.66 7.73
N TYR A 2 18.52 -16.63 7.00
CA TYR A 2 17.09 -16.33 6.92
C TYR A 2 16.42 -17.53 6.24
N GLN A 3 15.62 -18.26 7.01
CA GLN A 3 14.82 -19.36 6.49
C GLN A 3 13.89 -18.75 5.43
N TYR A 4 13.80 -19.35 4.24
CA TYR A 4 12.87 -18.93 3.20
C TYR A 4 11.46 -18.97 3.80
N ALA A 5 10.92 -17.81 4.18
CA ALA A 5 9.53 -17.72 4.60
C ALA A 5 8.67 -17.81 3.34
N ASN A 6 7.73 -18.75 3.33
CA ASN A 6 6.76 -18.85 2.25
C ASN A 6 5.93 -17.56 2.19
N THR A 7 5.69 -17.03 0.99
CA THR A 7 4.87 -15.82 0.81
C THR A 7 3.57 -16.15 0.11
N ILE A 8 2.57 -15.26 0.21
CA ILE A 8 1.32 -15.44 -0.55
C ILE A 8 1.56 -15.50 -2.06
N PHE A 9 2.56 -14.80 -2.58
CA PHE A 9 2.95 -14.85 -3.99
C PHE A 9 3.44 -16.25 -4.39
N ASN A 10 4.18 -16.94 -3.51
CA ASN A 10 4.56 -18.34 -3.73
C ASN A 10 3.34 -19.26 -3.77
N VAL A 11 2.40 -19.08 -2.83
CA VAL A 11 1.16 -19.89 -2.76
C VAL A 11 0.31 -19.71 -4.02
N LEU A 12 0.07 -18.46 -4.43
CA LEU A 12 -0.67 -18.13 -5.65
C LEU A 12 0.02 -18.74 -6.87
N GLY A 13 1.32 -18.47 -7.02
CA GLY A 13 2.10 -18.94 -8.15
C GLY A 13 2.12 -20.46 -8.27
N ALA A 14 2.39 -21.18 -7.17
CA ALA A 14 2.43 -22.64 -7.14
C ALA A 14 1.06 -23.27 -7.45
N SER A 15 -0.02 -22.56 -7.18
CA SER A 15 -1.40 -22.98 -7.48
C SER A 15 -1.87 -22.59 -8.88
N GLY A 16 -0.96 -22.08 -9.73
CA GLY A 16 -1.27 -21.66 -11.10
C GLY A 16 -2.04 -20.35 -11.21
N LYS A 17 -2.15 -19.57 -10.13
CA LYS A 17 -2.76 -18.23 -10.16
C LYS A 17 -1.71 -17.21 -10.57
N THR A 18 -2.10 -16.29 -11.46
CA THR A 18 -1.22 -15.19 -11.85
C THR A 18 -1.29 -14.05 -10.84
N TRP A 19 -0.17 -13.37 -10.61
CA TRP A 19 -0.13 -12.20 -9.74
C TRP A 19 0.74 -11.08 -10.32
N GLY A 20 0.45 -9.84 -9.91
CA GLY A 20 1.25 -8.67 -10.25
C GLY A 20 1.49 -7.78 -9.03
N LEU A 21 2.73 -7.33 -8.84
CA LEU A 21 3.11 -6.29 -7.90
C LEU A 21 3.39 -5.03 -8.69
N TYR A 22 2.55 -4.02 -8.50
CA TYR A 22 2.61 -2.77 -9.27
C TYR A 22 2.93 -1.60 -8.37
N TRP A 23 3.87 -0.76 -8.76
CA TRP A 23 4.28 0.40 -7.97
C TRP A 23 4.21 1.69 -8.75
N GLN A 24 3.97 2.77 -8.03
CA GLN A 24 4.04 4.12 -8.57
C GLN A 24 5.42 4.72 -8.29
N SER A 25 5.98 5.38 -9.28
CA SER A 25 7.21 6.18 -9.19
C SER A 25 6.98 7.55 -9.82
N GLU A 26 7.71 8.57 -9.36
CA GLU A 26 7.77 9.85 -10.06
C GLU A 26 8.51 9.67 -11.39
N ASP A 27 7.79 9.47 -12.48
CA ASP A 27 8.39 9.65 -13.80
C ASP A 27 8.39 11.16 -14.14
N ILE A 28 9.60 11.74 -14.07
CA ILE A 28 10.09 12.92 -14.81
C ILE A 28 9.74 14.29 -14.19
N LEU A 29 10.70 14.86 -13.46
CA LEU A 29 10.90 16.31 -13.48
C LEU A 29 11.32 16.74 -14.88
N SER A 30 10.96 17.96 -15.29
CA SER A 30 11.17 18.55 -16.62
C SER A 30 12.61 18.55 -17.16
N ASP A 31 13.60 18.09 -16.39
CA ASP A 31 15.02 17.99 -16.74
C ASP A 31 15.48 16.57 -17.12
N GLY A 32 14.57 15.57 -17.12
CA GLY A 32 14.87 14.22 -17.60
C GLY A 32 15.74 13.39 -16.65
N VAL A 33 15.86 13.80 -15.39
CA VAL A 33 16.50 13.00 -14.34
C VAL A 33 15.41 12.30 -13.53
N PRO A 34 15.34 10.96 -13.53
CA PRO A 34 14.46 10.23 -12.62
C PRO A 34 14.88 10.52 -11.18
N ILE A 35 13.99 11.09 -10.36
CA ILE A 35 14.11 10.92 -8.91
C ILE A 35 13.38 9.62 -8.60
N THR A 36 14.07 8.50 -8.84
CA THR A 36 13.60 7.23 -8.29
C THR A 36 13.88 7.27 -6.79
N HIS A 37 12.84 7.14 -5.97
CA HIS A 37 13.06 6.75 -4.57
C HIS A 37 13.69 5.33 -4.56
N TRP A 38 13.31 4.49 -5.53
CA TRP A 38 13.82 3.14 -5.80
C TRP A 38 13.57 2.73 -7.27
N ASP A 39 14.46 1.95 -7.90
CA ASP A 39 14.24 1.36 -9.24
C ASP A 39 13.28 0.15 -9.23
N GLU A 40 12.69 -0.16 -8.07
CA GLU A 40 11.78 -1.28 -7.82
C GLU A 40 10.87 -0.96 -6.62
N PRO A 41 9.73 -1.66 -6.41
CA PRO A 41 8.85 -1.42 -5.27
C PRO A 41 9.56 -1.70 -3.94
N ALA A 42 9.22 -0.94 -2.90
CA ALA A 42 9.65 -1.17 -1.53
C ALA A 42 9.31 -2.60 -1.08
N THR A 43 8.15 -3.13 -1.49
CA THR A 43 7.72 -4.50 -1.16
C THR A 43 8.73 -5.53 -1.67
N SER A 44 9.14 -5.49 -2.94
CA SER A 44 10.11 -6.46 -3.49
C SER A 44 11.55 -6.12 -3.14
N TYR A 45 11.85 -4.87 -2.77
CA TYR A 45 13.15 -4.49 -2.25
C TYR A 45 13.40 -5.08 -0.86
N LEU A 46 12.43 -4.93 0.06
CA LEU A 46 12.50 -5.46 1.43
C LEU A 46 12.37 -6.99 1.46
N PHE A 47 11.56 -7.55 0.55
CA PHE A 47 11.31 -8.98 0.45
C PHE A 47 11.69 -9.51 -0.95
N PRO A 48 12.99 -9.58 -1.27
CA PRO A 48 13.47 -9.90 -2.62
C PRO A 48 13.09 -11.29 -3.12
N LEU A 49 12.72 -12.20 -2.23
CA LEU A 49 12.26 -13.54 -2.57
C LEU A 49 10.91 -13.54 -3.29
N ILE A 50 10.10 -12.48 -3.18
CA ILE A 50 8.85 -12.32 -3.94
C ILE A 50 9.12 -12.41 -5.44
N LYS A 51 10.24 -11.87 -5.92
CA LYS A 51 10.63 -11.89 -7.34
C LYS A 51 10.91 -13.30 -7.88
N GLN A 52 11.08 -14.28 -7.00
CA GLN A 52 11.29 -15.68 -7.36
C GLN A 52 10.00 -16.50 -7.36
N ALA A 53 8.89 -15.93 -6.89
CA ALA A 53 7.61 -16.62 -6.91
C ALA A 53 7.13 -16.83 -8.36
N PRO A 54 6.63 -18.03 -8.70
CA PRO A 54 6.22 -18.33 -10.07
C PRO A 54 4.95 -17.57 -10.47
N ASN A 55 4.69 -17.51 -11.78
CA ASN A 55 3.46 -16.95 -12.37
C ASN A 55 3.17 -15.49 -11.97
N GLY A 56 4.18 -14.67 -11.72
CA GLY A 56 3.96 -13.25 -11.51
C GLY A 56 5.05 -12.34 -12.04
N ALA A 57 4.74 -11.05 -11.95
CA ALA A 57 5.57 -9.98 -12.46
C ALA A 57 5.55 -8.80 -11.49
N VAL A 58 6.68 -8.09 -11.46
CA VAL A 58 6.83 -6.80 -10.80
C VAL A 58 6.89 -5.77 -11.93
N ALA A 59 5.95 -4.82 -11.98
CA ALA A 59 5.85 -3.85 -13.07
C ALA A 59 5.37 -2.47 -12.61
N THR A 60 5.46 -1.46 -13.47
CA THR A 60 5.02 -0.09 -13.13
C THR A 60 3.49 0.01 -13.04
N TYR A 61 3.01 1.03 -12.34
CA TYR A 61 1.59 1.36 -12.28
C TYR A 61 0.99 1.68 -13.66
N THR A 62 1.76 2.30 -14.57
CA THR A 62 1.34 2.49 -15.97
C THR A 62 1.00 1.16 -16.65
N THR A 63 1.80 0.11 -16.41
CA THR A 63 1.54 -1.23 -16.93
C THR A 63 0.23 -1.79 -16.37
N PHE A 64 -0.04 -1.57 -15.07
CA PHE A 64 -1.30 -1.95 -14.45
C PHE A 64 -2.51 -1.24 -15.08
N LEU A 65 -2.44 0.07 -15.28
CA LEU A 65 -3.53 0.85 -15.88
C LEU A 65 -3.85 0.37 -17.31
N GLN A 66 -2.82 0.07 -18.11
CA GLN A 66 -2.98 -0.51 -19.44
C GLN A 66 -3.63 -1.90 -19.39
N ALA A 67 -3.21 -2.75 -18.45
CA ALA A 67 -3.81 -4.07 -18.26
C ALA A 67 -5.28 -3.98 -17.81
N ALA A 68 -5.61 -3.04 -16.91
CA ALA A 68 -6.98 -2.78 -16.48
C ALA A 68 -7.88 -2.33 -17.65
N GLN A 69 -7.39 -1.44 -18.51
CA GLN A 69 -8.12 -0.95 -19.68
C GLN A 69 -8.36 -2.05 -20.72
N THR A 70 -7.39 -2.94 -20.92
CA THR A 70 -7.48 -4.00 -21.93
C THR A 70 -8.11 -5.30 -21.42
N GLY A 71 -8.39 -5.40 -20.12
CA GLY A 71 -8.97 -6.60 -19.51
C GLY A 71 -7.96 -7.74 -19.38
N SER A 72 -6.70 -7.43 -19.12
CA SER A 72 -5.60 -8.38 -19.01
C SER A 72 -4.93 -8.42 -17.62
N LEU A 73 -5.63 -7.95 -16.58
CA LEU A 73 -5.15 -8.02 -15.20
C LEU A 73 -4.98 -9.47 -14.73
N PRO A 74 -3.92 -9.78 -13.94
CA PRO A 74 -3.74 -11.09 -13.32
C PRO A 74 -4.81 -11.38 -12.27
N ASN A 75 -4.84 -12.62 -11.75
CA ASN A 75 -5.80 -13.00 -10.70
C ASN A 75 -5.66 -12.18 -9.42
N PHE A 76 -4.45 -11.72 -9.09
CA PHE A 76 -4.18 -10.87 -7.94
C PHE A 76 -3.26 -9.71 -8.32
N CYS A 77 -3.65 -8.49 -7.95
CA CYS A 77 -2.83 -7.29 -8.10
C CYS A 77 -2.57 -6.69 -6.72
N TYR A 78 -1.30 -6.52 -6.35
CA TYR A 78 -0.89 -5.71 -5.21
C TYR A 78 -0.43 -4.34 -5.72
N LEU A 79 -1.08 -3.27 -5.27
CA LEU A 79 -0.78 -1.91 -5.69
C LEU A 79 -0.03 -1.21 -4.56
N GLU A 80 1.21 -0.83 -4.85
CA GLU A 80 2.05 -0.03 -3.99
C GLU A 80 1.88 1.45 -4.37
N PRO A 81 1.52 2.33 -3.41
CA PRO A 81 1.33 3.74 -3.67
C PRO A 81 2.67 4.42 -3.99
N PHE A 82 2.60 5.68 -4.39
CA PHE A 82 3.73 6.56 -4.33
C PHE A 82 3.98 6.95 -2.87
N TRP A 83 5.03 6.37 -2.29
CA TRP A 83 5.40 6.59 -0.90
C TRP A 83 5.82 8.03 -0.65
N GLY A 84 5.14 8.65 0.31
CA GLY A 84 5.46 9.97 0.83
C GLY A 84 5.94 9.90 2.28
N GLY A 85 6.28 11.05 2.82
CA GLY A 85 6.69 11.17 4.22
C GLY A 85 6.58 12.58 4.79
N GLY A 86 5.94 13.50 4.06
CA GLY A 86 5.84 14.88 4.50
C GLY A 86 4.90 15.71 3.64
N LYS A 87 4.84 16.99 3.97
CA LYS A 87 3.88 17.95 3.38
C LYS A 87 4.40 18.61 2.10
N GLY A 88 5.49 18.11 1.51
CA GLY A 88 6.14 18.66 0.31
C GLY A 88 6.39 20.18 0.32
N VAL A 89 6.56 20.79 1.50
CA VAL A 89 6.92 22.21 1.64
C VAL A 89 8.44 22.35 1.63
N PRO A 90 9.03 23.20 0.77
CA PRO A 90 10.44 23.57 0.91
C PRO A 90 10.65 24.50 2.11
N TYR A 91 11.50 24.07 3.04
CA TYR A 91 12.29 24.82 4.04
C TYR A 91 11.61 25.94 4.86
N ASP A 92 11.32 25.64 6.13
CA ASP A 92 11.98 26.31 7.27
C ASP A 92 12.36 25.27 8.32
N GLU A 93 13.32 25.60 9.20
CA GLU A 93 14.00 24.70 10.14
C GLU A 93 13.10 24.03 11.20
N SER A 94 11.79 24.26 11.15
CA SER A 94 10.81 23.79 12.12
C SER A 94 9.87 22.68 11.61
N ASN A 95 9.94 22.32 10.32
CA ASN A 95 8.99 21.39 9.70
C ASN A 95 9.70 20.16 9.08
N TRP A 96 9.24 18.96 9.46
CA TRP A 96 9.77 17.69 8.94
C TRP A 96 9.62 17.63 7.41
N ILE A 97 10.75 17.38 6.73
CA ILE A 97 10.87 17.35 5.26
C ILE A 97 10.50 15.95 4.78
N GLY A 98 9.47 15.85 3.94
CA GLY A 98 9.16 14.63 3.20
C GLY A 98 8.35 14.98 1.97
N ILE A 99 8.49 14.17 0.92
CA ILE A 99 7.76 14.34 -0.32
C ILE A 99 6.29 14.01 -0.05
N GLN A 100 5.39 14.77 -0.66
CA GLN A 100 3.96 14.48 -0.62
C GLN A 100 3.70 13.23 -1.46
N GLY A 101 3.29 12.14 -0.82
CA GLY A 101 2.89 10.89 -1.47
C GLY A 101 1.39 10.84 -1.76
N ASN A 102 0.92 9.65 -2.13
CA ASN A 102 -0.51 9.33 -2.24
C ASN A 102 -0.89 8.08 -1.41
N ASP A 103 -0.07 7.80 -0.40
CA ASP A 103 -0.12 6.63 0.49
C ASP A 103 -0.90 6.86 1.78
N TYR A 104 -1.51 8.05 1.96
CA TYR A 104 -2.17 8.50 3.19
C TYR A 104 -1.24 8.55 4.41
N HIS A 105 0.09 8.51 4.24
CA HIS A 105 1.02 8.45 5.36
C HIS A 105 1.08 9.80 6.11
N PRO A 106 0.88 9.85 7.44
CA PRO A 106 1.08 11.08 8.22
C PRO A 106 2.53 11.56 8.17
N CYS A 107 2.84 12.85 8.07
CA CYS A 107 1.95 14.00 8.17
C CYS A 107 1.51 14.56 6.81
N ALA A 108 1.50 13.75 5.75
CA ALA A 108 1.15 14.16 4.41
C ALA A 108 -0.34 14.54 4.30
N TRP A 109 -0.66 15.29 3.25
CA TRP A 109 -2.04 15.64 2.92
C TRP A 109 -2.77 14.45 2.31
N ILE A 110 -4.06 14.31 2.62
CA ILE A 110 -4.89 13.20 2.11
C ILE A 110 -5.48 13.49 0.72
N GLY A 111 -5.60 14.76 0.31
CA GLY A 111 -6.25 15.12 -0.96
C GLY A 111 -5.61 14.49 -2.19
N PRO A 112 -4.27 14.51 -2.36
CA PRO A 112 -3.62 13.79 -3.45
C PRO A 112 -3.95 12.30 -3.48
N ALA A 113 -3.97 11.66 -2.31
CA ALA A 113 -4.31 10.25 -2.16
C ALA A 113 -5.78 9.96 -2.52
N GLU A 114 -6.70 10.85 -2.16
CA GLU A 114 -8.13 10.78 -2.54
C GLU A 114 -8.32 10.98 -4.06
N ASN A 115 -7.56 11.89 -4.69
CA ASN A 115 -7.57 12.07 -6.13
C ASN A 115 -7.15 10.80 -6.86
N ASP A 116 -5.99 10.26 -6.49
CA ASP A 116 -5.42 9.10 -7.18
C ASP A 116 -6.26 7.84 -6.96
N LEU A 117 -6.83 7.68 -5.77
CA LEU A 117 -7.79 6.61 -5.48
C LEU A 117 -9.06 6.72 -6.32
N ASN A 118 -9.59 7.94 -6.51
CA ASN A 118 -10.74 8.16 -7.39
C ASN A 118 -10.40 7.87 -8.85
N GLU A 119 -9.24 8.32 -9.35
CA GLU A 119 -8.78 8.00 -10.72
C GLU A 119 -8.61 6.49 -10.94
N LEU A 120 -8.02 5.80 -9.97
CA LEU A 120 -7.92 4.34 -9.96
C LEU A 120 -9.30 3.69 -10.02
N TYR A 121 -10.21 4.06 -9.12
CA TYR A 121 -11.58 3.55 -9.12
C TYR A 121 -12.27 3.77 -10.48
N GLN A 122 -12.20 4.98 -11.02
CA GLN A 122 -12.77 5.31 -12.33
C GLN A 122 -12.16 4.47 -13.47
N THR A 123 -10.89 4.10 -13.37
CA THR A 123 -10.24 3.20 -14.33
C THR A 123 -10.78 1.77 -14.19
N LEU A 124 -10.86 1.26 -12.96
CA LEU A 124 -11.30 -0.12 -12.69
C LEU A 124 -12.75 -0.36 -13.09
N ILE A 125 -13.67 0.57 -12.81
CA ILE A 125 -15.09 0.41 -13.19
C ILE A 125 -15.34 0.41 -14.70
N ARG A 126 -14.36 0.86 -15.50
CA ARG A 126 -14.37 0.83 -16.97
C ARG A 126 -13.69 -0.41 -17.55
N SER A 127 -13.01 -1.20 -16.72
CA SER A 127 -12.35 -2.44 -17.14
C SER A 127 -13.37 -3.48 -17.63
N PRO A 128 -13.04 -4.24 -18.70
CA PRO A 128 -13.82 -5.42 -19.08
C PRO A 128 -13.93 -6.48 -17.96
N GLN A 129 -12.97 -6.50 -17.02
CA GLN A 129 -12.94 -7.44 -15.89
C GLN A 129 -13.73 -6.96 -14.67
N TRP A 130 -14.26 -5.73 -14.66
CA TRP A 130 -15.01 -5.18 -13.52
C TRP A 130 -16.12 -6.10 -12.97
N PRO A 131 -16.93 -6.79 -13.80
CA PRO A 131 -18.01 -7.66 -13.30
C PRO A 131 -17.55 -8.77 -12.35
N GLU A 132 -16.27 -9.14 -12.39
CA GLU A 132 -15.66 -10.21 -11.58
C GLU A 132 -14.57 -9.68 -10.63
N MET A 133 -14.46 -8.35 -10.49
CA MET A 133 -13.39 -7.71 -9.75
C MET A 133 -13.77 -7.45 -8.28
N LEU A 134 -12.83 -7.69 -7.38
CA LEU A 134 -12.83 -7.15 -6.03
C LEU A 134 -11.64 -6.18 -5.90
N PHE A 135 -11.95 -4.90 -5.70
CA PHE A 135 -10.97 -3.88 -5.34
C PHE A 135 -11.02 -3.66 -3.82
N ILE A 136 -9.87 -3.78 -3.15
CA ILE A 136 -9.76 -3.62 -1.70
C ILE A 136 -8.86 -2.43 -1.40
N ILE A 137 -9.34 -1.55 -0.51
CA ILE A 137 -8.58 -0.42 0.03
C ILE A 137 -8.39 -0.70 1.51
N THR A 138 -7.14 -0.70 1.97
CA THR A 138 -6.79 -0.95 3.37
C THR A 138 -5.50 -0.20 3.71
N PHE A 139 -5.19 -0.10 5.00
CA PHE A 139 -4.01 0.56 5.51
C PHE A 139 -3.15 -0.46 6.26
N ASP A 140 -1.83 -0.32 6.21
CA ASP A 140 -0.89 -1.21 6.93
C ASP A 140 -0.88 -0.92 8.44
N GLU A 141 -1.10 0.35 8.82
CA GLU A 141 -1.29 0.78 10.19
C GLU A 141 -2.27 1.96 10.34
N HIS A 142 -2.54 2.31 11.61
CA HIS A 142 -3.49 3.37 12.00
C HIS A 142 -2.93 4.81 11.92
N GLY A 143 -1.64 4.97 11.64
CA GLY A 143 -0.98 6.28 11.54
C GLY A 143 -1.01 7.13 12.82
N GLY A 144 -1.18 6.50 14.00
CA GLY A 144 -1.27 7.20 15.29
C GLY A 144 -2.65 7.80 15.62
N SER A 145 -3.66 7.57 14.78
CA SER A 145 -5.02 8.07 15.02
C SER A 145 -5.70 7.33 16.18
N TRP A 146 -6.37 8.07 17.07
CA TRP A 146 -7.09 7.44 18.18
C TRP A 146 -8.25 6.58 17.69
N ASP A 147 -8.34 5.36 18.21
CA ASP A 147 -9.51 4.49 18.07
C ASP A 147 -10.05 4.10 19.45
N HIS A 148 -11.38 4.05 19.57
CA HIS A 148 -12.04 3.77 20.85
C HIS A 148 -12.06 2.28 21.22
N VAL A 149 -11.81 1.37 20.27
CA VAL A 149 -11.86 -0.06 20.52
C VAL A 149 -10.48 -0.53 20.96
N PRO A 150 -10.36 -1.12 22.16
CA PRO A 150 -9.08 -1.65 22.60
C PRO A 150 -8.66 -2.83 21.71
N PRO A 151 -7.36 -2.94 21.33
CA PRO A 151 -6.89 -4.04 20.49
C PRO A 151 -7.16 -5.41 21.12
N GLU A 152 -7.80 -6.30 20.36
CA GLU A 152 -8.25 -7.61 20.82
C GLU A 152 -7.12 -8.65 20.90
N SER A 153 -7.32 -9.69 21.69
CA SER A 153 -6.40 -10.84 21.72
C SER A 153 -6.38 -11.56 20.37
N ALA A 154 -5.19 -12.01 19.96
CA ALA A 154 -4.99 -12.76 18.72
C ALA A 154 -4.15 -14.00 18.98
N LEU A 155 -4.28 -14.99 18.10
CA LEU A 155 -3.32 -16.09 18.04
C LEU A 155 -1.95 -15.53 17.58
N PRO A 156 -0.85 -15.82 18.30
CA PRO A 156 0.49 -15.52 17.81
C PRO A 156 0.73 -16.18 16.44
N PRO A 157 1.35 -15.49 15.48
CA PRO A 157 1.62 -16.07 14.17
C PRO A 157 2.64 -17.22 14.25
N ASP A 158 3.56 -17.15 15.20
CA ASP A 158 4.62 -18.12 15.44
C ASP A 158 5.14 -18.01 16.89
N SER A 159 6.35 -18.53 17.15
CA SER A 159 7.03 -18.45 18.46
C SER A 159 7.93 -17.22 18.64
N SER A 160 7.89 -16.27 17.69
CA SER A 160 8.73 -15.08 17.73
C SER A 160 8.32 -14.15 18.88
N VAL A 161 9.31 -13.51 19.49
CA VAL A 161 9.11 -12.54 20.57
C VAL A 161 9.73 -11.22 20.16
N GLY A 162 8.90 -10.19 20.09
CA GLY A 162 9.29 -8.83 19.77
C GLY A 162 9.90 -8.07 20.95
N PRO A 163 10.24 -6.78 20.75
CA PRO A 163 10.76 -5.92 21.81
C PRO A 163 9.88 -5.94 23.07
N SER A 164 10.52 -5.81 24.23
CA SER A 164 9.83 -5.81 25.54
C SER A 164 9.02 -7.07 25.85
N GLY A 165 9.33 -8.21 25.20
CA GLY A 165 8.64 -9.47 25.42
C GLY A 165 7.29 -9.57 24.69
N PHE A 166 7.05 -8.76 23.65
CA PHE A 166 5.80 -8.79 22.91
C PHE A 166 5.65 -10.10 22.13
N THR A 167 4.71 -10.96 22.53
CA THR A 167 4.53 -12.30 21.94
C THR A 167 3.54 -12.33 20.78
N PHE A 168 3.14 -11.16 20.25
CA PHE A 168 2.16 -11.04 19.17
C PHE A 168 0.82 -11.75 19.44
N ASN A 169 0.42 -11.88 20.72
CA ASN A 169 -0.86 -12.47 21.14
C ASN A 169 -2.02 -11.46 21.19
N ARG A 170 -1.86 -10.34 20.50
CA ARG A 170 -2.83 -9.23 20.43
C ARG A 170 -2.70 -8.55 19.06
N LEU A 171 -3.82 -8.01 18.57
CA LEU A 171 -3.85 -7.15 17.39
C LEU A 171 -3.26 -5.76 17.69
N GLY A 172 -3.06 -5.00 16.62
CA GLY A 172 -2.82 -3.56 16.69
C GLY A 172 -4.13 -2.77 16.76
N VAL A 173 -4.01 -1.45 16.65
CA VAL A 173 -5.17 -0.56 16.50
C VAL A 173 -5.88 -0.88 15.17
N ARG A 174 -7.21 -0.70 15.14
CA ARG A 174 -8.00 -0.96 13.93
C ARG A 174 -7.59 -0.04 12.79
N VAL A 175 -7.63 -0.58 11.59
CA VAL A 175 -7.47 0.17 10.33
C VAL A 175 -8.77 0.08 9.52
N PRO A 176 -9.08 1.08 8.68
CA PRO A 176 -10.18 0.97 7.73
C PRO A 176 -9.90 -0.12 6.69
N THR A 177 -10.94 -0.85 6.30
CA THR A 177 -10.90 -1.75 5.14
C THR A 177 -12.19 -1.58 4.33
N ILE A 178 -12.06 -1.27 3.05
CA ILE A 178 -13.17 -1.01 2.13
C ILE A 178 -13.11 -2.03 1.00
N LEU A 179 -14.21 -2.75 0.81
CA LEU A 179 -14.38 -3.71 -0.28
C LEU A 179 -15.29 -3.12 -1.36
N VAL A 180 -14.77 -3.00 -2.58
CA VAL A 180 -15.45 -2.39 -3.72
C VAL A 180 -15.57 -3.43 -4.83
N SER A 181 -16.80 -3.84 -5.14
CA SER A 181 -17.10 -4.83 -6.18
C SER A 181 -18.55 -4.69 -6.63
N PRO A 182 -18.88 -4.95 -7.91
CA PRO A 182 -20.29 -4.98 -8.33
C PRO A 182 -21.03 -6.19 -7.74
N LEU A 183 -20.32 -7.15 -7.13
CA LEU A 183 -20.91 -8.32 -6.47
C LEU A 183 -21.30 -8.06 -5.01
N ILE A 184 -21.00 -6.89 -4.46
CA ILE A 184 -21.31 -6.53 -3.07
C ILE A 184 -22.60 -5.71 -3.03
N THR A 185 -23.50 -6.02 -2.11
CA THR A 185 -24.75 -5.25 -1.92
C THR A 185 -24.46 -3.82 -1.47
N ALA A 186 -25.17 -2.83 -2.02
CA ALA A 186 -24.98 -1.42 -1.67
C ALA A 186 -25.17 -1.16 -0.17
N GLY A 187 -24.30 -0.35 0.44
CA GLY A 187 -24.41 0.01 1.85
C GLY A 187 -24.10 -1.12 2.83
N THR A 188 -23.41 -2.18 2.38
CA THR A 188 -23.01 -3.29 3.26
C THR A 188 -21.96 -2.82 4.27
N VAL A 189 -22.27 -3.00 5.56
CA VAL A 189 -21.29 -2.99 6.65
C VAL A 189 -21.10 -4.43 7.07
N PHE A 190 -19.86 -4.91 7.03
CA PHE A 190 -19.54 -6.31 7.30
C PHE A 190 -18.67 -6.48 8.54
N ARG A 191 -18.79 -7.65 9.16
CA ARG A 191 -18.03 -8.12 10.33
C ARG A 191 -17.62 -9.56 10.08
N ALA A 192 -16.72 -10.09 10.90
CA ALA A 192 -16.36 -11.50 10.79
C ALA A 192 -17.62 -12.39 10.82
N PRO A 193 -17.65 -13.49 10.07
CA PRO A 193 -18.79 -14.40 10.02
C PRO A 193 -19.27 -14.82 11.41
N THR A 194 -20.57 -15.03 11.57
CA THR A 194 -21.12 -15.54 12.83
C THR A 194 -20.49 -16.89 13.16
N GLY A 195 -19.93 -17.01 14.37
CA GLY A 195 -19.23 -18.21 14.83
C GLY A 195 -17.73 -18.20 14.57
N SER A 196 -17.17 -17.18 13.92
CA SER A 196 -15.72 -16.98 13.86
C SER A 196 -15.14 -16.75 15.25
N ALA A 197 -13.99 -17.38 15.53
CA ALA A 197 -13.28 -17.22 16.79
C ALA A 197 -12.50 -15.88 16.87
N TYR A 198 -12.23 -15.27 15.72
CA TYR A 198 -11.47 -14.02 15.57
C TYR A 198 -12.18 -13.07 14.62
N ASP A 199 -11.98 -11.77 14.83
CA ASP A 199 -12.36 -10.72 13.89
C ASP A 199 -11.45 -10.68 12.65
N PHE A 200 -11.80 -9.84 11.67
CA PHE A 200 -10.94 -9.60 10.51
C PHE A 200 -9.64 -8.89 10.90
N ASP A 201 -8.54 -9.35 10.33
CA ASP A 201 -7.22 -8.73 10.41
C ASP A 201 -6.47 -8.85 9.07
N HIS A 202 -5.22 -8.40 8.98
CA HIS A 202 -4.43 -8.49 7.74
C HIS A 202 -4.23 -9.93 7.23
N THR A 203 -4.27 -10.93 8.11
CA THR A 203 -4.14 -12.34 7.70
C THR A 203 -5.42 -12.88 7.06
N SER A 204 -6.55 -12.16 7.20
CA SER A 204 -7.80 -12.47 6.49
C SER A 204 -7.66 -12.31 4.96
N PHE A 205 -6.78 -11.42 4.50
CA PHE A 205 -6.41 -11.32 3.08
C PHE A 205 -5.68 -12.59 2.61
N LEU A 206 -4.70 -13.03 3.39
CA LEU A 206 -3.91 -14.22 3.10
C LEU A 206 -4.81 -15.46 3.05
N ALA A 207 -5.67 -15.63 4.07
CA ALA A 207 -6.61 -16.75 4.13
C ALA A 207 -7.61 -16.74 2.97
N THR A 208 -8.14 -15.56 2.60
CA THR A 208 -9.04 -15.41 1.44
C THR A 208 -8.33 -15.81 0.14
N LEU A 209 -7.11 -15.31 -0.09
CA LEU A 209 -6.33 -15.61 -1.29
C LEU A 209 -5.92 -17.09 -1.37
N CYS A 210 -5.50 -17.70 -0.26
CA CYS A 210 -5.24 -19.14 -0.17
C CYS A 210 -6.47 -19.93 -0.62
N LYS A 211 -7.64 -19.63 -0.06
CA LYS A 211 -8.86 -20.33 -0.37
C LYS A 211 -9.27 -20.18 -1.85
N TRP A 212 -9.15 -18.99 -2.42
CA TRP A 212 -9.42 -18.76 -3.85
C TRP A 212 -8.39 -19.41 -4.78
N ALA A 213 -7.16 -19.64 -4.28
CA ALA A 213 -6.16 -20.45 -4.96
C ALA A 213 -6.43 -21.96 -4.86
N GLY A 214 -7.40 -22.39 -4.03
CA GLY A 214 -7.66 -23.80 -3.75
C GLY A 214 -6.69 -24.41 -2.74
N VAL A 215 -6.04 -23.58 -1.92
CA VAL A 215 -5.09 -23.98 -0.88
C VAL A 215 -5.72 -23.75 0.50
N ASP A 216 -5.62 -24.75 1.38
CA ASP A 216 -6.02 -24.58 2.77
C ASP A 216 -5.07 -23.59 3.48
N PRO A 217 -5.58 -22.47 4.04
CA PRO A 217 -4.75 -21.51 4.79
C PRO A 217 -3.91 -22.18 5.90
N ALA A 218 -4.41 -23.26 6.51
CA ALA A 218 -3.70 -23.99 7.56
C ALA A 218 -2.48 -24.77 7.06
N SER A 219 -2.45 -25.13 5.77
CA SER A 219 -1.30 -25.80 5.14
C SER A 219 -0.43 -24.86 4.30
N ALA A 220 -0.77 -23.56 4.23
CA ALA A 220 -0.10 -22.60 3.36
C ALA A 220 1.24 -22.08 3.92
N GLU A 221 1.60 -22.43 5.17
CA GLU A 221 2.83 -21.97 5.85
C GLU A 221 2.94 -20.43 5.96
N LEU A 222 1.80 -19.73 6.05
CA LEU A 222 1.72 -18.26 6.19
C LEU A 222 1.50 -17.81 7.64
N GLY A 223 1.96 -18.60 8.61
CA GLY A 223 1.79 -18.36 10.04
C GLY A 223 0.46 -18.89 10.61
N ALA A 224 0.48 -19.24 11.90
CA ALA A 224 -0.65 -19.86 12.59
C ALA A 224 -1.90 -18.97 12.63
N ARG A 225 -1.71 -17.64 12.60
CA ARG A 225 -2.83 -16.68 12.56
C ARG A 225 -3.61 -16.76 11.24
N THR A 226 -2.92 -16.90 10.10
CA THR A 226 -3.56 -17.08 8.79
C THR A 226 -4.43 -18.34 8.75
N ALA A 227 -4.03 -19.40 9.45
CA ALA A 227 -4.78 -20.66 9.49
C ALA A 227 -6.18 -20.54 10.12
N VAL A 228 -6.40 -19.52 10.96
CA VAL A 228 -7.66 -19.32 11.71
C VAL A 228 -8.39 -18.04 11.33
N ALA A 229 -7.86 -17.27 10.39
CA ALA A 229 -8.41 -15.97 10.00
C ALA A 229 -9.75 -16.14 9.24
N PRO A 230 -10.76 -15.31 9.53
CA PRO A 230 -11.98 -15.28 8.73
C PRO A 230 -11.69 -14.78 7.30
N THR A 231 -12.56 -15.13 6.35
CA THR A 231 -12.38 -14.80 4.92
C THR A 231 -13.56 -13.99 4.36
N PHE A 232 -13.37 -13.29 3.24
CA PHE A 232 -14.31 -12.28 2.73
C PHE A 232 -15.52 -12.82 1.94
N GLU A 233 -15.61 -14.12 1.68
CA GLU A 233 -16.62 -14.72 0.79
C GLU A 233 -18.04 -14.47 1.25
N GLY A 234 -18.27 -14.32 2.57
CA GLY A 234 -19.59 -14.03 3.12
C GLY A 234 -20.17 -12.67 2.69
N VAL A 235 -19.34 -11.76 2.18
CA VAL A 235 -19.74 -10.44 1.68
C VAL A 235 -19.96 -10.41 0.17
N ILE A 236 -19.36 -11.35 -0.56
CA ILE A 236 -19.40 -11.36 -2.03
C ILE A 236 -20.64 -12.14 -2.48
N GLY A 237 -21.56 -11.45 -3.13
CA GLY A 237 -22.76 -12.05 -3.70
C GLY A 237 -22.53 -12.66 -5.08
N THR A 238 -23.63 -13.12 -5.69
CA THR A 238 -23.64 -13.72 -7.04
C THR A 238 -24.31 -12.83 -8.08
N THR A 239 -24.86 -11.69 -7.66
CA THR A 239 -25.59 -10.77 -8.54
C THR A 239 -24.73 -9.54 -8.82
N VAL A 240 -24.35 -9.34 -10.08
CA VAL A 240 -23.61 -8.17 -10.54
C VAL A 240 -24.54 -6.97 -10.58
N ARG A 241 -24.23 -5.96 -9.77
CA ARG A 241 -24.88 -4.65 -9.81
C ARG A 241 -24.41 -3.85 -11.02
N THR A 242 -25.33 -3.06 -11.58
CA THR A 242 -25.05 -2.21 -12.75
C THR A 242 -24.73 -0.76 -12.37
N ASP A 243 -25.04 -0.35 -11.15
CA ASP A 243 -24.77 1.00 -10.68
C ASP A 243 -23.27 1.20 -10.44
N LYS A 244 -22.76 2.35 -10.91
CA LYS A 244 -21.37 2.76 -10.79
C LYS A 244 -21.34 4.17 -10.20
N PRO A 245 -21.29 4.31 -8.86
CA PRO A 245 -21.20 5.61 -8.21
C PRO A 245 -20.06 6.43 -8.78
N SER A 246 -20.22 7.75 -8.79
CA SER A 246 -19.16 8.68 -9.16
C SER A 246 -18.85 9.55 -7.96
N PHE A 247 -17.57 9.81 -7.73
CA PHE A 247 -17.09 10.62 -6.61
C PHE A 247 -16.42 11.88 -7.17
N THR A 248 -16.56 12.98 -6.44
CA THR A 248 -15.91 14.25 -6.75
C THR A 248 -14.93 14.55 -5.64
N VAL A 249 -13.65 14.62 -6.00
CA VAL A 249 -12.59 15.01 -5.06
C VAL A 249 -12.55 16.53 -5.00
N PRO A 250 -12.53 17.14 -3.79
CA PRO A 250 -12.42 18.59 -3.64
C PRO A 250 -11.18 19.16 -4.32
N ALA A 251 -11.36 20.16 -5.19
CA ALA A 251 -10.29 20.69 -6.06
C ALA A 251 -9.08 21.29 -5.33
N ASP A 252 -9.20 21.59 -4.03
CA ASP A 252 -8.10 22.08 -3.21
C ASP A 252 -7.00 21.03 -3.02
N TYR A 253 -7.22 19.75 -3.36
CA TYR A 253 -6.16 18.73 -3.41
C TYR A 253 -4.95 19.18 -4.25
N ALA A 254 -5.18 19.91 -5.34
CA ALA A 254 -4.13 20.39 -6.23
C ALA A 254 -3.22 21.47 -5.58
N SER A 255 -3.70 22.10 -4.51
CA SER A 255 -2.95 23.08 -3.73
C SER A 255 -2.25 22.46 -2.51
N GLN A 256 -2.51 21.18 -2.22
CA GLN A 256 -1.91 20.48 -1.10
C GLN A 256 -0.52 19.97 -1.49
N GLY A 257 0.48 20.33 -0.69
CA GLY A 257 1.71 19.57 -0.63
C GLY A 257 2.83 19.88 -1.64
N GLY A 258 2.79 21.00 -2.38
CA GLY A 258 3.97 21.60 -3.05
C GLY A 258 4.77 20.77 -4.06
N GLY A 259 4.41 19.51 -4.31
CA GLY A 259 5.02 18.60 -5.28
C GLY A 259 3.91 17.83 -5.98
N THR A 260 3.54 18.31 -7.17
CA THR A 260 3.04 17.53 -8.31
C THR A 260 2.15 16.31 -8.02
N GLY A 261 1.11 16.47 -7.21
CA GLY A 261 -0.02 15.54 -7.12
C GLY A 261 -0.95 15.64 -8.33
N ALA A 262 -0.42 15.35 -9.53
CA ALA A 262 -1.12 14.95 -10.75
C ALA A 262 -0.12 15.02 -11.93
N LEU A 263 -0.05 13.99 -12.78
CA LEU A 263 0.21 14.17 -14.21
C LEU A 263 -0.08 12.89 -15.03
N MET A 264 -1.36 12.61 -15.25
CA MET A 264 -1.85 11.83 -16.42
C MET A 264 -1.82 12.67 -17.73
N GLY A 265 -0.79 13.49 -17.93
CA GLY A 265 -0.45 14.04 -19.25
C GLY A 265 -1.11 15.35 -19.73
N ILE A 266 -1.23 16.38 -18.88
CA ILE A 266 -1.50 17.77 -19.33
C ILE A 266 -0.50 18.73 -18.67
N SER A 267 0.33 19.38 -19.51
CA SER A 267 1.50 20.23 -19.21
C SER A 267 1.41 21.16 -18.00
N LEU A 268 2.50 21.26 -17.24
CA LEU A 268 2.77 22.34 -16.28
C LEU A 268 4.20 22.90 -16.42
N ASP A 269 4.29 24.22 -16.30
CA ASP A 269 5.46 25.09 -16.45
C ASP A 269 6.35 25.06 -15.19
N THR A 270 7.68 24.94 -15.35
CA THR A 270 8.65 24.62 -14.28
C THR A 270 9.62 25.78 -14.01
N ALA A 271 9.74 26.21 -12.75
CA ALA A 271 10.66 27.29 -12.38
C ALA A 271 11.54 27.04 -11.14
N ALA A 272 11.59 25.84 -10.57
CA ALA A 272 12.60 25.53 -9.55
C ALA A 272 13.00 24.04 -9.57
N ALA A 273 14.31 23.77 -9.68
CA ALA A 273 14.87 22.43 -9.60
C ALA A 273 14.97 21.95 -8.14
N PRO A 274 14.54 20.73 -7.81
CA PRO A 274 14.72 20.15 -6.47
C PRO A 274 16.17 19.74 -6.21
N LYS A 275 16.55 19.74 -4.92
CA LYS A 275 17.90 19.39 -4.46
C LYS A 275 17.90 17.97 -3.86
N THR A 276 18.88 17.15 -4.21
CA THR A 276 18.99 15.75 -3.75
C THR A 276 19.98 15.57 -2.60
N VAL A 277 19.64 14.71 -1.62
CA VAL A 277 20.53 14.24 -0.53
C VAL A 277 20.88 12.77 -0.79
N SER A 278 22.14 12.39 -0.58
CA SER A 278 22.58 10.99 -0.75
C SER A 278 22.11 10.10 0.42
N ILE A 279 21.76 8.85 0.14
CA ILE A 279 21.30 7.88 1.15
C ILE A 279 22.35 7.56 2.21
N ASN A 280 23.64 7.64 1.87
CA ASN A 280 24.70 7.44 2.86
C ASN A 280 24.77 8.61 3.83
N ASP A 281 24.52 9.83 3.33
CA ASP A 281 24.46 11.03 4.16
C ASP A 281 23.21 10.97 5.07
N PHE A 282 22.07 10.49 4.56
CA PHE A 282 20.87 10.28 5.37
C PHE A 282 21.05 9.20 6.45
N ARG A 283 21.69 8.07 6.13
CA ARG A 283 22.00 7.01 7.11
C ARG A 283 22.95 7.51 8.21
N ASP A 284 23.97 8.26 7.83
CA ASP A 284 24.87 8.90 8.78
C ASP A 284 24.13 9.89 9.69
N ALA A 285 23.09 10.56 9.20
CA ALA A 285 22.23 11.40 10.03
C ALA A 285 21.36 10.56 10.98
N LEU A 286 20.76 9.46 10.52
CA LEU A 286 19.91 8.58 11.34
C LEU A 286 20.62 7.93 12.53
N ASP A 287 21.94 7.76 12.46
CA ASP A 287 22.76 7.26 13.58
C ASP A 287 22.94 8.27 14.72
N GLU A 288 22.47 9.52 14.54
CA GLU A 288 22.52 10.53 15.59
C GLU A 288 21.52 10.24 16.70
N LYS A 289 22.03 10.17 17.93
CA LYS A 289 21.24 9.76 19.11
C LYS A 289 20.28 10.82 19.64
N SER A 290 20.37 12.06 19.14
CA SER A 290 19.47 13.14 19.53
C SER A 290 18.89 13.83 18.30
N HIS A 291 17.64 14.29 18.44
CA HIS A 291 16.91 15.00 17.40
C HIS A 291 17.69 16.24 16.91
N ASP A 292 18.25 17.05 17.82
CA ASP A 292 19.01 18.25 17.46
C ASP A 292 20.30 17.93 16.68
N ALA A 293 20.95 16.81 16.99
CA ALA A 293 22.14 16.37 16.27
C ALA A 293 21.80 15.84 14.88
N PHE A 294 20.70 15.08 14.75
CA PHE A 294 20.13 14.66 13.47
C PHE A 294 19.81 15.88 12.58
N VAL A 295 19.04 16.84 13.10
CA VAL A 295 18.61 18.03 12.34
C VAL A 295 19.81 18.84 11.87
N LYS A 296 20.79 19.08 12.75
CA LYS A 296 22.00 19.84 12.41
C LYS A 296 22.85 19.17 11.34
N LYS A 297 23.02 17.85 11.44
CA LYS A 297 23.82 17.05 10.50
C LYS A 297 23.12 16.95 9.14
N PHE A 298 21.81 16.74 9.14
CA PHE A 298 21.00 16.70 7.92
C PHE A 298 20.95 18.06 7.21
N ALA A 299 20.81 19.18 7.95
CA ALA A 299 20.81 20.52 7.37
C ALA A 299 22.12 20.87 6.65
N ALA A 300 23.27 20.46 7.22
CA ALA A 300 24.58 20.66 6.58
C ALA A 300 24.70 19.89 5.25
N MET A 301 24.11 18.70 5.15
CA MET A 301 24.12 17.87 3.93
C MET A 301 23.32 18.49 2.78
N VAL A 302 22.30 19.29 3.08
CA VAL A 302 21.44 19.97 2.10
C VAL A 302 22.07 21.29 1.59
N GLN A 303 23.01 21.87 2.33
CA GLN A 303 23.61 23.17 2.00
C GLN A 303 24.88 23.08 1.12
N ASP A 304 25.62 21.97 1.14
CA ASP A 304 27.01 21.92 0.65
C ASP A 304 27.21 21.52 -0.82
N LYS A 305 26.13 21.37 -1.61
CA LYS A 305 26.23 21.09 -3.05
C LYS A 305 25.85 22.33 -3.88
N LYS A 306 26.84 23.20 -4.08
CA LYS A 306 26.85 24.24 -5.12
C LYS A 306 27.69 23.80 -6.31
#